data_AF-A0A804QVW9-F1
#
_entry.id   AF-A0A804QVW9-F1
#
_cell.length_a   1.000
_cell.length_b   1.000
_cell.length_c   1.000
_cell.angle_alpha   90.00
_cell.angle_beta   90.00
_cell.angle_gamma   90.00
#
_symmetry.space_group_name_H-M   'P 1'
#
loop_
_entity.id
_entity.type
_entity.pdbx_description
1 polymer ?
#
loop_
_entity_poly.entity_id
_entity_poly.type
_entity_poly.pdbx_seq_one_letter_code
_entity_poly.pdbx_strand_id
1 'polypeptide(L)'
;MLAQVLLQAVSNGKVSISGQKIASAGKAHAKNLMASETIEGYAVLLENVVKFPTDALHPLTVDEIPLALKKEWKWHLFEDVKHLHHMNTSLSSYKILKKLEQEWHRNQMENSSLSTTKISDTFSAIAWEEQRANEVMDIKRKMEEDELKDRNDQPHGTWEEVYRNVKRVDRLKNELHERDDKELERTGQPLCIYEPFFGEGTWP
;
A
#
# COMPACT_ATOMS: atom_id res chain seq x y z
N MET A 1 12.90 50.51 11.07
CA MET A 1 11.97 50.31 12.21
C MET A 1 12.09 48.91 12.82
N LEU A 2 11.86 47.83 12.06
CA LEU A 2 11.97 46.43 12.56
C LEU A 2 13.33 46.11 13.21
N ALA A 3 14.44 46.54 12.60
CA ALA A 3 15.78 46.31 13.16
C ALA A 3 15.97 46.90 14.56
N GLN A 4 15.37 48.08 14.84
CA GLN A 4 15.43 48.71 16.16
C GLN A 4 14.61 47.93 17.20
N VAL A 5 13.44 47.42 16.80
CA VAL A 5 12.61 46.56 17.65
C VAL A 5 13.36 45.25 17.98
N LEU A 6 14.03 44.66 16.98
CA LEU A 6 14.84 43.45 17.16
C LEU A 6 16.05 43.70 18.07
N LEU A 7 16.75 44.84 17.93
CA LEU A 7 17.84 45.24 18.82
C LEU A 7 17.39 45.47 20.27
N GLN A 8 16.15 45.96 20.48
CA GLN A 8 15.57 46.06 21.82
C GLN A 8 15.12 44.71 22.38
N ALA A 9 14.66 43.80 21.52
CA ALA A 9 14.29 42.45 21.90
C ALA A 9 15.51 41.58 22.21
N VAL A 10 16.63 41.81 21.52
CA VAL A 10 17.87 41.04 21.64
C VAL A 10 19.05 42.00 21.77
N SER A 11 19.62 42.10 22.97
CA SER A 11 20.80 42.93 23.24
C SER A 11 21.93 42.09 23.85
N ASN A 12 23.16 42.31 23.41
CA ASN A 12 24.36 41.60 23.88
C ASN A 12 24.21 40.06 23.92
N GLY A 13 23.55 39.50 22.89
CA GLY A 13 23.31 38.05 22.80
C GLY A 13 22.26 37.50 23.78
N LYS A 14 21.60 38.35 24.57
CA LYS A 14 20.53 37.96 25.49
C LYS A 14 19.19 38.52 25.02
N VAL A 15 18.14 37.69 25.13
CA VAL A 15 16.77 38.13 24.86
C VAL A 15 16.27 38.95 26.06
N SER A 16 15.81 40.17 25.82
CA SER A 16 15.22 41.02 26.85
C SER A 16 13.93 40.41 27.41
N ILE A 17 13.48 40.85 28.59
CA ILE A 17 12.22 40.34 29.19
C ILE A 17 11.03 40.56 28.23
N SER A 18 11.00 41.71 27.55
CA SER A 18 10.00 41.99 26.51
C SER A 18 10.16 41.04 25.33
N GLY A 19 11.39 40.79 24.88
CA GLY A 19 11.69 39.80 23.84
C GLY A 19 11.22 38.39 24.23
N GLN A 20 11.39 37.97 25.48
CA GLN A 20 10.93 36.67 25.97
C GLN A 20 9.39 36.58 25.97
N LYS A 21 8.71 37.64 26.40
CA LYS A 21 7.23 37.71 26.34
C LYS A 21 6.75 37.63 24.90
N ILE A 22 7.33 38.41 23.99
CA ILE A 22 7.01 38.37 22.56
C ILE A 22 7.28 36.98 21.97
N ALA A 23 8.42 36.37 22.30
CA ALA A 23 8.77 35.03 21.84
C ALA A 23 7.80 33.98 22.37
N SER A 24 7.36 34.07 23.63
CA SER A 24 6.37 33.15 24.19
C SER A 24 5.00 33.26 23.52
N ALA A 25 4.53 34.48 23.24
CA ALA A 25 3.29 34.72 22.50
C ALA A 25 3.43 34.22 21.05
N GLY A 26 4.54 34.59 20.39
CA GLY A 26 4.88 34.17 19.03
C GLY A 26 5.03 32.65 18.90
N LYS A 27 5.54 31.95 19.91
CA LYS A 27 5.67 30.48 19.89
C LYS A 27 4.32 29.79 19.74
N ALA A 28 3.28 30.26 20.43
CA ALA A 28 1.94 29.68 20.32
C ALA A 28 1.34 29.91 18.93
N HIS A 29 1.49 31.11 18.37
CA HIS A 29 1.02 31.45 17.02
C HIS A 29 1.81 30.73 15.93
N ALA A 30 3.14 30.70 16.04
CA ALA A 30 4.02 30.02 15.10
C ALA A 30 3.77 28.50 15.09
N LYS A 31 3.50 27.90 16.25
CA LYS A 31 3.21 26.46 16.34
C LYS A 31 2.03 26.05 15.47
N ASN A 32 1.02 26.91 15.35
CA ASN A 32 -0.22 26.66 14.60
C ASN A 32 -0.33 27.54 13.35
N LEU A 33 0.80 28.05 12.85
CA LEU A 33 0.81 28.93 11.69
C LEU A 33 0.21 28.20 10.48
N MET A 34 -0.70 28.88 9.78
CA MET A 34 -1.38 28.38 8.57
C MET A 34 -2.12 27.04 8.75
N ALA A 35 -2.39 26.60 9.98
CA ALA A 35 -3.04 25.31 10.22
C ALA A 35 -4.41 25.24 9.53
N SER A 36 -5.23 26.29 9.68
CA SER A 36 -6.56 26.37 9.08
C SER A 36 -6.51 26.31 7.56
N GLU A 37 -5.71 27.18 6.96
CA GLU A 37 -5.59 27.36 5.52
C GLU A 37 -5.04 26.09 4.86
N THR A 38 -4.09 25.43 5.52
CA THR A 38 -3.49 24.19 5.00
C THR A 38 -4.46 23.02 5.14
N ILE A 39 -5.14 22.88 6.28
CA ILE A 39 -6.11 21.79 6.49
C ILE A 39 -7.27 21.92 5.53
N GLU A 40 -7.85 23.11 5.38
CA GLU A 40 -8.93 23.36 4.42
C GLU A 40 -8.46 23.16 2.98
N GLY A 41 -7.33 23.74 2.60
CA GLY A 41 -6.79 23.58 1.24
C GLY A 41 -6.52 22.12 0.88
N TYR A 42 -6.00 21.33 1.83
CA TYR A 42 -5.77 19.90 1.61
C TYR A 42 -7.07 19.10 1.57
N ALA A 43 -8.06 19.44 2.40
CA ALA A 43 -9.37 18.79 2.36
C ALA A 43 -10.08 19.03 1.02
N VAL A 44 -10.07 20.27 0.50
CA VAL A 44 -10.59 20.60 -0.83
C VAL A 44 -9.85 19.82 -1.91
N LEU A 45 -8.52 19.70 -1.81
CA LEU A 45 -7.72 18.93 -2.77
C LEU A 45 -8.14 17.45 -2.77
N LEU A 46 -8.27 16.84 -1.59
CA LEU A 46 -8.68 15.44 -1.47
C LEU A 46 -10.09 15.19 -2.02
N GLU A 47 -11.03 16.10 -1.76
CA GLU A 47 -12.40 16.02 -2.29
C GLU A 47 -12.42 16.00 -3.82
N ASN A 48 -11.52 16.75 -4.46
CA ASN A 48 -11.47 16.85 -5.93
C ASN A 48 -10.62 15.76 -6.60
N VAL A 49 -9.63 15.19 -5.90
CA VAL A 49 -8.69 14.21 -6.47
C VAL A 49 -9.15 12.78 -6.19
N VAL A 50 -9.71 12.51 -5.01
CA VAL A 50 -10.10 11.16 -4.59
C VAL A 50 -11.51 10.85 -5.09
N LYS A 51 -11.62 9.93 -6.04
CA LYS A 51 -12.90 9.40 -6.49
C LYS A 51 -13.33 8.25 -5.59
N PHE A 52 -14.41 8.45 -4.84
CA PHE A 52 -15.00 7.40 -4.02
C PHE A 52 -15.98 6.56 -4.86
N PRO A 53 -16.01 5.22 -4.67
CA PRO A 53 -17.06 4.40 -5.26
C PRO A 53 -18.41 4.77 -4.64
N THR A 54 -19.50 4.59 -5.39
CA THR A 54 -20.86 4.96 -4.93
C THR A 54 -21.29 4.26 -3.66
N ASP A 55 -20.74 3.08 -3.38
CA ASP A 55 -21.07 2.27 -2.20
C ASP A 55 -20.24 2.67 -0.96
N ALA A 56 -19.28 3.58 -1.10
CA ALA A 56 -18.50 4.07 0.04
C ALA A 56 -19.21 5.24 0.74
N LEU A 57 -19.02 5.31 2.06
CA LEU A 57 -19.35 6.51 2.82
C LEU A 57 -18.45 7.65 2.34
N HIS A 58 -19.07 8.74 1.93
CA HIS A 58 -18.36 9.91 1.46
C HIS A 58 -17.77 10.65 2.66
N PRO A 59 -16.55 11.19 2.56
CA PRO A 59 -15.98 12.01 3.62
C PRO A 59 -16.84 13.25 3.87
N LEU A 60 -16.75 13.80 5.08
CA LEU A 60 -17.34 15.10 5.43
C LEU A 60 -16.84 16.18 4.47
N THR A 61 -17.73 17.10 4.11
CA THR A 61 -17.35 18.27 3.31
C THR A 61 -16.45 19.20 4.11
N VAL A 62 -15.69 20.06 3.44
CA VAL A 62 -14.71 20.96 4.08
C VAL A 62 -15.35 21.92 5.09
N ASP A 63 -16.60 22.29 4.84
CA ASP A 63 -17.39 23.17 5.72
C ASP A 63 -17.83 22.46 7.01
N GLU A 64 -17.95 21.14 6.98
CA GLU A 64 -18.37 20.33 8.13
C GLU A 64 -17.21 19.97 9.07
N ILE A 65 -15.95 20.24 8.67
CA ILE A 65 -14.79 20.00 9.54
C ILE A 65 -14.89 20.90 10.78
N PRO A 66 -14.89 20.33 12.01
CA PRO A 66 -14.97 21.12 13.24
C PRO A 66 -13.85 22.18 13.34
N LEU A 67 -14.22 23.40 13.72
CA LEU A 67 -13.27 24.52 13.88
C LEU A 67 -12.10 24.20 14.83
N ALA A 68 -12.32 23.34 15.83
CA ALA A 68 -11.27 22.91 16.76
C ALA A 68 -10.18 22.04 16.10
N LEU A 69 -10.50 21.38 14.97
CA LEU A 69 -9.53 20.63 14.16
C LEU A 69 -8.79 21.54 13.17
N LYS A 70 -9.43 22.63 12.71
CA LYS A 70 -8.80 23.58 11.77
C LYS A 70 -7.76 24.50 12.43
N LYS A 71 -7.97 24.86 13.70
CA LYS A 71 -7.15 25.90 14.37
C LYS A 71 -5.75 25.48 14.79
N GLU A 72 -5.49 24.18 14.94
CA GLU A 72 -4.24 23.69 15.52
C GLU A 72 -3.78 22.41 14.83
N TRP A 73 -2.46 22.29 14.66
CA TRP A 73 -1.87 21.05 14.20
C TRP A 73 -2.00 19.96 15.27
N LYS A 74 -2.74 18.89 14.94
CA LYS A 74 -2.96 17.74 15.82
C LYS A 74 -1.80 16.75 15.76
N TRP A 75 -0.59 17.21 16.08
CA TRP A 75 0.64 16.41 16.04
C TRP A 75 0.56 15.10 16.85
N HIS A 76 -0.20 15.10 17.94
CA HIS A 76 -0.39 13.92 18.78
C HIS A 76 -1.05 12.74 18.05
N LEU A 77 -1.86 12.99 17.02
CA LEU A 77 -2.44 11.92 16.18
C LEU A 77 -1.37 11.14 15.41
N PHE A 78 -0.18 11.72 15.24
CA PHE A 78 0.96 11.10 14.57
C PHE A 78 2.02 10.59 15.55
N GLU A 79 1.82 10.72 16.86
CA GLU A 79 2.78 10.21 17.83
C GLU A 79 2.89 8.69 17.76
N ASP A 80 1.78 8.01 17.51
CA ASP A 80 1.77 6.57 17.30
C ASP A 80 2.48 6.21 15.99
N VAL A 81 2.44 7.05 14.95
CA VAL A 81 3.04 6.76 13.64
C VAL A 81 4.59 6.73 13.68
N LYS A 82 5.22 7.12 14.80
CA LYS A 82 6.68 7.08 14.97
C LYS A 82 7.28 5.70 14.66
N HIS A 83 6.58 4.60 14.93
CA HIS A 83 7.06 3.25 14.62
C HIS A 83 7.04 2.92 13.12
N LEU A 84 6.19 3.57 12.32
CA LEU A 84 6.19 3.39 10.86
C LEU A 84 7.47 3.91 10.22
N HIS A 85 8.15 4.87 10.87
CA HIS A 85 9.44 5.36 10.41
C HIS A 85 10.51 4.24 10.40
N HIS A 86 10.35 3.21 11.25
CA HIS A 86 11.21 2.03 11.27
C HIS A 86 10.85 1.01 10.18
N MET A 87 9.56 0.91 9.80
CA MET A 87 9.12 0.05 8.71
C MET A 87 9.57 0.58 7.34
N ASN A 88 9.61 1.91 7.18
CA ASN A 88 9.95 2.53 5.90
C ASN A 88 11.46 2.52 5.58
N THR A 89 12.30 2.08 6.51
CA THR A 89 13.75 1.85 6.27
C THR A 89 13.98 0.84 5.13
N SER A 90 12.98 0.01 4.81
CA SER A 90 13.05 -0.98 3.74
C SER A 90 12.84 -0.42 2.32
N LEU A 91 12.27 0.77 2.13
CA LEU A 91 11.80 1.19 0.81
C LEU A 91 12.63 2.37 0.31
N SER A 92 13.70 2.08 -0.43
CA SER A 92 14.38 2.87 -1.50
C SER A 92 14.43 4.43 -1.44
N SER A 93 13.34 5.12 -1.15
CA SER A 93 13.18 6.59 -1.16
C SER A 93 14.18 7.34 -0.26
N TYR A 94 14.51 6.82 0.93
CA TYR A 94 15.50 7.47 1.80
C TYR A 94 16.91 7.44 1.22
N LYS A 95 17.25 6.41 0.43
CA LYS A 95 18.55 6.36 -0.27
C LYS A 95 18.65 7.46 -1.32
N ILE A 96 17.55 7.78 -2.00
CA ILE A 96 17.49 8.86 -2.99
C ILE A 96 17.68 10.21 -2.30
N LEU A 97 16.89 10.50 -1.25
CA LEU A 97 17.01 11.76 -0.51
C LEU A 97 18.41 11.94 0.11
N LYS A 98 18.97 10.88 0.69
CA LYS A 98 20.31 10.92 1.27
C LYS A 98 21.40 11.12 0.21
N LYS A 99 21.28 10.48 -0.97
CA LYS A 99 22.19 10.75 -2.10
C LYS A 99 22.07 12.20 -2.56
N LEU A 100 20.86 12.74 -2.64
CA LEU A 100 20.61 14.10 -3.08
C LEU A 100 21.15 15.14 -2.08
N GLU A 101 20.97 14.91 -0.78
CA GLU A 101 21.54 15.74 0.28
C GLU A 101 23.07 15.70 0.27
N GLN A 102 23.67 14.51 0.08
CA GLN A 102 25.12 14.36 -0.07
C GLN A 102 25.66 15.11 -1.30
N GLU A 103 24.98 14.98 -2.45
CA GLU A 103 25.32 15.71 -3.68
C GLU A 103 25.20 17.22 -3.49
N TRP A 104 24.12 17.69 -2.85
CA TRP A 104 23.92 19.10 -2.54
C TRP A 104 25.04 19.66 -1.67
N HIS A 105 25.40 18.96 -0.58
CA HIS A 105 26.50 19.37 0.29
C HIS A 105 27.84 19.38 -0.44
N ARG A 106 28.10 18.40 -1.31
CA ARG A 106 29.32 18.37 -2.14
C ARG A 106 29.36 19.53 -3.13
N ASN A 107 28.25 19.83 -3.78
CA ASN A 107 28.14 20.88 -4.81
C ASN A 107 28.21 22.30 -4.21
N GLN A 108 27.87 22.48 -2.93
CA GLN A 108 28.14 23.76 -2.25
C GLN A 108 29.63 23.97 -1.92
N MET A 109 30.41 22.89 -1.80
CA MET A 109 31.87 22.98 -1.58
C MET A 109 32.66 23.16 -2.88
N GLU A 110 32.17 22.66 -4.03
CA GLU A 110 32.80 22.81 -5.34
C GLU A 110 32.07 23.86 -6.21
N ASN A 111 32.68 25.04 -6.33
CA ASN A 111 32.37 26.18 -7.22
C ASN A 111 31.12 26.08 -8.14
N SER A 112 30.25 27.08 -7.96
CA SER A 112 28.88 27.23 -8.50
C SER A 112 28.63 27.00 -10.00
N SER A 113 29.63 27.05 -10.90
CA SER A 113 29.37 26.99 -12.36
C SER A 113 29.22 25.57 -12.93
N LEU A 114 29.82 24.55 -12.30
CA LEU A 114 29.70 23.15 -12.73
C LEU A 114 28.52 22.41 -12.08
N SER A 115 27.87 23.05 -11.10
CA SER A 115 26.88 22.45 -10.20
C SER A 115 25.54 22.14 -10.89
N THR A 116 25.04 23.07 -11.72
CA THR A 116 23.70 22.94 -12.34
C THR A 116 23.61 21.75 -13.29
N THR A 117 24.67 21.47 -14.06
CA THR A 117 24.71 20.36 -15.03
C THR A 117 24.78 19.00 -14.33
N LYS A 118 25.61 18.85 -13.30
CA LYS A 118 25.69 17.57 -12.56
C LYS A 118 24.37 17.24 -11.85
N ILE A 119 23.71 18.25 -11.28
CA ILE A 119 22.40 18.08 -10.64
C ILE A 119 21.35 17.65 -11.68
N SER A 120 21.31 18.27 -12.87
CA SER A 120 20.38 17.86 -13.93
C SER A 120 20.62 16.42 -14.37
N ASP A 121 21.88 16.01 -14.52
CA ASP A 121 22.24 14.64 -14.91
C ASP A 121 21.79 13.63 -13.86
N THR A 122 21.95 13.95 -12.57
CA THR A 122 21.42 13.10 -11.48
C THR A 122 19.90 13.00 -11.49
N PHE A 123 19.19 14.10 -11.75
CA PHE A 123 17.73 14.07 -11.90
C PHE A 123 17.31 13.22 -13.10
N SER A 124 18.01 13.34 -14.24
CA SER A 124 17.76 12.50 -15.41
C SER A 124 17.99 11.02 -15.10
N ALA A 125 19.07 10.67 -14.40
CA ALA A 125 19.36 9.28 -14.03
C ALA A 125 18.30 8.69 -13.08
N ILE A 126 17.88 9.46 -12.07
CA ILE A 126 16.85 9.03 -11.10
C ILE A 126 15.49 8.88 -11.78
N ALA A 127 15.09 9.85 -12.61
CA ALA A 127 13.84 9.78 -13.36
C ALA A 127 13.81 8.56 -14.29
N TRP A 128 14.93 8.21 -14.91
CA TRP A 128 15.06 7.00 -15.73
C TRP A 128 15.01 5.70 -14.93
N GLU A 129 15.57 5.66 -13.73
CA GLU A 129 15.48 4.49 -12.83
C GLU A 129 14.04 4.29 -12.32
N GLU A 130 13.38 5.38 -11.91
CA GLU A 130 11.98 5.39 -11.49
C GLU A 130 11.04 4.96 -12.63
N GLN A 131 11.23 5.51 -13.84
CA GLN A 131 10.44 5.14 -15.01
C GLN A 131 10.58 3.64 -15.33
N ARG A 132 11.80 3.09 -15.28
CA ARG A 132 12.01 1.65 -15.47
C ARG A 132 11.37 0.80 -14.39
N ALA A 133 11.42 1.24 -13.13
CA ALA A 133 10.76 0.54 -12.04
C ALA A 133 9.22 0.53 -12.23
N ASN A 134 8.65 1.66 -12.66
CA ASN A 134 7.23 1.78 -12.97
C ASN A 134 6.81 0.90 -14.14
N GLU A 135 7.62 0.82 -15.21
CA GLU A 135 7.38 -0.07 -16.34
C GLU A 135 7.38 -1.55 -15.93
N VAL A 136 8.36 -1.98 -15.11
CA VAL A 136 8.41 -3.35 -14.59
C VAL A 136 7.18 -3.66 -13.72
N MET A 137 6.76 -2.71 -12.87
CA MET A 137 5.57 -2.87 -12.05
C MET A 137 4.28 -2.92 -12.89
N ASP A 138 4.19 -2.14 -13.95
CA ASP A 138 3.04 -2.15 -14.87
C ASP A 138 2.96 -3.48 -15.64
N ILE A 139 4.09 -4.00 -16.11
CA ILE A 139 4.16 -5.33 -16.74
C ILE A 139 3.69 -6.42 -15.77
N LYS A 140 4.18 -6.39 -14.52
CA LYS A 140 3.77 -7.36 -13.50
C LYS A 140 2.27 -7.25 -13.20
N ARG A 141 1.74 -6.03 -13.05
CA ARG A 141 0.31 -5.78 -12.83
C ARG A 141 -0.53 -6.33 -13.97
N LYS A 142 -0.13 -6.08 -15.22
CA LYS A 142 -0.83 -6.61 -16.41
C LYS A 142 -0.83 -8.14 -16.43
N MET A 143 0.30 -8.76 -16.08
CA MET A 143 0.38 -10.22 -15.98
C MET A 143 -0.55 -10.80 -14.91
N GLU A 144 -0.63 -10.16 -13.73
CA GLU A 144 -1.57 -10.56 -12.67
C GLU A 144 -3.03 -10.33 -13.09
N GLU A 145 -3.33 -9.23 -13.80
CA GLU A 145 -4.65 -8.95 -14.34
C GLU A 145 -5.07 -9.95 -15.42
N ASP A 146 -4.16 -10.34 -16.31
CA ASP A 146 -4.39 -11.37 -17.33
C ASP A 146 -4.64 -12.74 -16.69
N GLU A 147 -3.90 -13.11 -15.63
CA GLU A 147 -4.13 -14.37 -14.89
C GLU A 147 -5.50 -14.35 -14.17
N LEU A 148 -5.89 -13.23 -13.57
CA LEU A 148 -7.22 -13.10 -12.97
C LEU A 148 -8.33 -13.14 -14.01
N LYS A 149 -8.09 -12.55 -15.19
CA LYS A 149 -9.03 -12.57 -16.28
C LYS A 149 -9.21 -13.98 -16.84
N ASP A 150 -8.14 -14.75 -17.04
CA ASP A 150 -8.23 -16.16 -17.44
C ASP A 150 -9.06 -16.99 -16.45
N ARG A 151 -8.90 -16.73 -15.15
CA ARG A 151 -9.69 -17.39 -14.10
C ARG A 151 -11.18 -17.00 -14.10
N ASN A 152 -11.51 -15.76 -14.48
CA ASN A 152 -12.90 -15.28 -14.58
C ASN A 152 -13.55 -15.64 -15.93
N ASP A 153 -12.77 -15.66 -17.02
CA ASP A 153 -13.21 -16.00 -18.37
C ASP A 153 -13.43 -17.51 -18.54
N GLN A 154 -13.00 -18.33 -17.57
CA GLN A 154 -13.49 -19.70 -17.46
C GLN A 154 -15.02 -19.62 -17.34
N PRO A 155 -15.79 -20.07 -18.35
CA PRO A 155 -17.23 -20.07 -18.22
C PRO A 155 -17.55 -20.98 -17.04
N HIS A 156 -18.04 -20.39 -15.95
CA HIS A 156 -18.79 -21.13 -14.96
C HIS A 156 -19.99 -21.66 -15.73
N GLY A 157 -19.88 -22.87 -16.26
CA GLY A 157 -20.96 -23.51 -17.00
C GLY A 157 -22.22 -23.38 -16.16
N THR A 158 -23.34 -23.05 -16.80
CA THR A 158 -24.61 -22.84 -16.10
C THR A 158 -24.87 -24.04 -15.18
N TRP A 159 -25.54 -23.84 -14.04
CA TRP A 159 -25.71 -24.92 -13.07
C TRP A 159 -26.37 -26.17 -13.69
N GLU A 160 -27.21 -25.98 -14.71
CA GLU A 160 -27.74 -27.03 -15.58
C GLU A 160 -26.67 -27.84 -16.32
N GLU A 161 -25.61 -27.23 -16.84
CA GLU A 161 -24.51 -27.91 -17.53
C GLU A 161 -23.68 -28.74 -16.56
N VAL A 162 -23.37 -28.18 -15.38
CA VAL A 162 -22.67 -28.92 -14.31
C VAL A 162 -23.52 -30.10 -13.87
N TYR A 163 -24.82 -29.90 -13.64
CA TYR A 163 -25.75 -30.97 -13.29
C TYR A 163 -25.85 -32.05 -14.38
N ARG A 164 -25.94 -31.65 -15.66
CA ARG A 164 -25.93 -32.58 -16.80
C ARG A 164 -24.63 -33.36 -16.90
N ASN A 165 -23.49 -32.72 -16.64
CA ASN A 165 -22.17 -33.37 -16.63
C ASN A 165 -22.09 -34.41 -15.51
N VAL A 166 -22.47 -34.06 -14.29
CA VAL A 166 -22.51 -35.00 -13.16
C VAL A 166 -23.43 -36.18 -13.50
N LYS A 167 -24.63 -35.93 -14.03
CA LYS A 167 -25.58 -36.99 -14.41
C LYS A 167 -25.06 -37.88 -15.55
N ARG A 168 -24.28 -37.34 -16.50
CA ARG A 168 -23.61 -38.13 -17.55
C ARG A 168 -22.51 -39.02 -16.97
N VAL A 169 -21.68 -38.49 -16.07
CA VAL A 169 -20.62 -39.24 -15.39
C VAL A 169 -21.20 -40.33 -14.51
N ASP A 170 -22.30 -40.05 -13.81
CA ASP A 170 -23.01 -41.01 -12.97
C ASP A 170 -23.58 -42.18 -13.79
N ARG A 171 -24.17 -41.88 -14.96
CA ARG A 171 -24.60 -42.92 -15.92
C ARG A 171 -23.44 -43.76 -16.45
N LEU A 172 -22.34 -43.12 -16.84
CA LEU A 172 -21.13 -43.82 -17.30
C LEU A 172 -20.53 -44.71 -16.21
N LYS A 173 -20.56 -44.28 -14.94
CA LYS A 173 -20.17 -45.12 -13.81
C LYS A 173 -21.12 -46.29 -13.63
N ASN A 174 -22.43 -46.06 -13.67
CA ASN A 174 -23.40 -47.16 -13.56
C ASN A 174 -23.31 -48.16 -14.72
N GLU A 175 -23.05 -47.71 -15.95
CA GLU A 175 -22.80 -48.58 -17.10
C GLU A 175 -21.54 -49.45 -16.94
N LEU A 176 -20.51 -48.94 -16.26
CA LEU A 176 -19.32 -49.72 -15.87
C LEU A 176 -19.67 -50.79 -14.83
N HIS A 177 -20.53 -50.48 -13.85
CA HIS A 177 -20.93 -51.44 -12.82
C HIS A 177 -21.91 -52.51 -13.32
N GLU A 178 -22.89 -52.17 -14.17
CA GLU A 178 -23.87 -53.15 -14.69
C GLU A 178 -23.24 -54.18 -15.65
N ARG A 179 -22.13 -53.84 -16.31
CA ARG A 179 -21.42 -54.78 -17.21
C ARG A 179 -20.58 -55.79 -16.43
N ASP A 180 -19.94 -55.37 -15.34
CA ASP A 180 -19.04 -56.22 -14.57
C ASP A 180 -19.80 -57.25 -13.72
N ASP A 181 -20.92 -56.89 -13.09
CA ASP A 181 -21.64 -57.83 -12.21
C ASP A 181 -22.20 -59.04 -12.98
N LYS A 182 -22.72 -58.82 -14.19
CA LYS A 182 -23.27 -59.91 -15.02
C LYS A 182 -22.17 -60.76 -15.66
N GLU A 183 -20.99 -60.20 -15.94
CA GLU A 183 -19.85 -61.00 -16.41
C GLU A 183 -19.23 -61.81 -15.27
N LEU A 184 -19.16 -61.28 -14.05
CA LEU A 184 -18.72 -61.98 -12.84
C LEU A 184 -19.61 -63.18 -12.49
N GLU A 185 -20.93 -63.11 -12.71
CA GLU A 185 -21.81 -64.26 -12.54
C GLU A 185 -21.59 -65.36 -13.60
N ARG A 186 -21.08 -64.99 -14.78
CA ARG A 186 -20.89 -65.91 -15.91
C ARG A 186 -19.53 -66.61 -15.88
N THR A 187 -18.50 -65.93 -15.39
CA THR A 187 -17.24 -66.55 -15.03
C THR A 187 -17.36 -67.08 -13.62
N GLY A 188 -17.94 -68.28 -13.49
CA GLY A 188 -17.96 -69.07 -12.25
C GLY A 188 -16.56 -69.52 -11.78
N GLN A 189 -15.55 -68.65 -11.85
CA GLN A 189 -14.35 -68.77 -11.07
C GLN A 189 -14.76 -68.57 -9.61
N PRO A 190 -14.56 -69.56 -8.73
CA PRO A 190 -14.76 -69.34 -7.31
C PRO A 190 -13.88 -68.15 -6.92
N LEU A 191 -14.50 -67.06 -6.44
CA LEU A 191 -13.77 -66.01 -5.74
C LEU A 191 -13.06 -66.72 -4.59
N CYS A 192 -11.73 -66.80 -4.68
CA CYS A 192 -10.90 -67.15 -3.54
C CYS A 192 -11.01 -65.96 -2.57
N ILE A 193 -12.07 -65.96 -1.76
CA ILE A 193 -12.14 -65.13 -0.58
C ILE A 193 -10.99 -65.61 0.31
N TYR A 194 -9.95 -64.77 0.42
CA TYR A 194 -8.80 -65.02 1.29
C TYR A 194 -9.30 -65.55 2.63
N GLU A 195 -8.92 -66.77 2.98
CA GLU A 195 -9.17 -67.29 4.32
C GLU A 195 -8.47 -66.35 5.31
N PRO A 196 -9.15 -65.90 6.37
CA PRO A 196 -8.54 -65.03 7.36
C PRO A 196 -7.29 -65.68 7.94
N PHE A 197 -6.14 -65.04 7.77
CA PHE A 197 -4.87 -65.50 8.32
C PHE A 197 -4.79 -65.14 9.82
N PHE A 198 -4.79 -66.17 10.67
CA PHE A 198 -4.67 -66.02 12.13
C PHE A 198 -3.24 -66.28 12.64
N GLY A 199 -2.24 -65.70 11.97
CA GLY A 199 -0.84 -65.75 12.40
C GLY A 199 -0.39 -64.51 13.16
N GLU A 200 0.87 -64.52 13.62
CA GLU A 200 1.48 -63.38 14.30
C GLU A 200 1.49 -62.13 13.40
N GLY A 201 0.94 -61.02 13.90
CA GLY A 201 0.84 -59.74 13.19
C GLY A 201 -0.56 -59.37 12.71
N THR A 202 -1.57 -60.22 12.89
CA THR A 202 -2.98 -59.84 12.64
C THR A 202 -3.48 -58.90 13.73
N TRP A 203 -4.13 -57.80 13.33
CA TRP A 203 -4.68 -56.81 14.27
C TRP A 203 -5.85 -57.41 15.08
N PRO A 204 -5.97 -57.10 16.39
CA PRO A 204 -7.01 -57.63 17.27
C PRO A 204 -8.42 -57.11 16.95
#